data_AF-A0A835V5D2-F1
#
_entry.id   AF-A0A835V5D2-F1
#
_cell.length_a   1.000
_cell.length_b   1.000
_cell.length_c   1.000
_cell.angle_alpha   90.00
_cell.angle_beta   90.00
_cell.angle_gamma   90.00
#
_symmetry.space_group_name_H-M   'P 1'
#
loop_
_entity.id
_entity.type
_entity.pdbx_description
1 polymer ?
#
loop_
_entity_poly.entity_id
_entity_poly.type
_entity_poly.pdbx_seq_one_letter_code
_entity_poly.pdbx_strand_id
1 'polypeptide(L)'
;MISASSRPRSKASEILHYGAKDMAFNPYGEYWRQLKKLTITQLLSSKKVQSFAPLLAREVAQPLQTISVIASDGGVVSLTEVSNWFTNVLVCKAVLEPPSATKRKSFFPS
;
A
#
# COMPACT_ATOMS: atom_id res chain seq x y z
N MET A 1 9.71 -29.21 15.78
CA MET A 1 9.57 -27.84 16.31
C MET A 1 9.18 -26.92 15.17
N ILE A 2 7.99 -26.31 15.24
CA ILE A 2 7.58 -25.26 14.29
C ILE A 2 8.33 -24.00 14.71
N SER A 3 9.27 -23.52 13.89
CA SER A 3 9.99 -22.28 14.18
C SER A 3 9.00 -21.11 14.11
N ALA A 4 9.08 -20.16 15.05
CA ALA A 4 8.18 -18.99 15.12
C ALA A 4 8.26 -18.08 13.88
N SER A 5 9.19 -18.34 12.96
CA SER A 5 9.33 -17.63 11.68
C SER A 5 8.63 -18.32 10.51
N SER A 6 8.15 -19.57 10.68
CA SER A 6 7.43 -20.29 9.63
C SER A 6 5.94 -19.98 9.72
N ARG A 7 5.36 -19.51 8.60
CA ARG A 7 3.95 -19.12 8.54
C ARG A 7 3.09 -20.35 8.25
N PRO A 8 2.03 -20.62 9.03
CA PRO A 8 1.17 -21.75 8.79
C PRO A 8 0.44 -21.58 7.46
N ARG A 9 0.51 -22.60 6.60
CA ARG A 9 -0.21 -22.63 5.33
C ARG A 9 -1.68 -22.93 5.59
N SER A 10 -2.54 -21.98 5.28
CA SER A 10 -4.00 -22.18 5.27
C SER A 10 -4.49 -22.49 3.85
N LYS A 11 -5.67 -23.11 3.72
CA LYS A 11 -6.28 -23.37 2.40
C LYS A 11 -6.52 -22.07 1.62
N ALA A 12 -6.90 -21.00 2.31
CA ALA A 12 -7.03 -19.66 1.73
C ALA A 12 -5.68 -19.15 1.18
N SER A 13 -4.57 -19.36 1.90
CA SER A 13 -3.24 -18.98 1.41
C SER A 13 -2.81 -19.76 0.17
N GLU A 14 -3.23 -21.02 0.08
CA GLU A 14 -2.93 -21.87 -1.06
C GLU A 14 -3.63 -21.39 -2.34
N ILE A 15 -4.91 -21.00 -2.22
CA ILE A 15 -5.74 -20.52 -3.33
C ILE A 15 -5.38 -19.10 -3.73
N LEU A 16 -5.29 -18.18 -2.77
CA LEU A 16 -5.13 -16.75 -3.04
C LEU A 16 -3.68 -16.33 -3.29
N HIS A 17 -2.70 -17.05 -2.75
CA HIS A 17 -1.31 -16.63 -2.75
C HIS A 17 -0.39 -17.58 -3.51
N TYR A 18 -0.86 -18.05 -4.67
CA TYR A 18 -0.11 -18.89 -5.61
C TYR A 18 0.53 -20.13 -4.95
N GLY A 19 -0.25 -20.85 -4.13
CA GLY A 19 0.25 -21.99 -3.36
C GLY A 19 1.09 -21.60 -2.15
N ALA A 20 0.76 -20.47 -1.50
CA ALA A 20 1.55 -19.89 -0.41
C ALA A 20 3.04 -19.71 -0.78
N LYS A 21 3.29 -19.15 -1.97
CA LYS A 21 4.63 -18.83 -2.48
C LYS A 21 4.95 -17.33 -2.46
N ASP A 22 3.99 -16.50 -2.07
CA ASP A 22 4.17 -15.06 -1.97
C ASP A 22 5.09 -14.62 -0.81
N MET A 23 5.29 -13.32 -0.66
CA MET A 23 6.11 -12.76 0.41
C MET A 23 5.45 -12.87 1.81
N ALA A 24 4.12 -13.04 1.88
CA ALA A 24 3.31 -12.92 3.10
C ALA A 24 2.92 -14.24 3.76
N PHE A 25 2.85 -15.35 3.03
CA PHE A 25 2.42 -16.67 3.50
C PHE A 25 3.43 -17.78 3.20
N ASN A 26 4.49 -17.49 2.46
CA ASN A 26 5.53 -18.48 2.20
C ASN A 26 6.31 -18.85 3.48
N PRO A 27 6.50 -20.15 3.76
CA PRO A 27 7.33 -20.59 4.87
C PRO A 27 8.76 -20.07 4.74
N TYR A 28 9.41 -19.93 5.88
CA TYR A 28 10.76 -19.41 5.92
C TYR A 28 11.74 -20.37 5.25
N GLY A 29 12.52 -19.87 4.30
CA GLY A 29 13.47 -20.67 3.51
C GLY A 29 14.34 -19.79 2.63
N GLU A 30 15.24 -20.39 1.85
CA GLU A 30 16.15 -19.65 0.96
C GLU A 30 15.37 -18.78 -0.03
N TYR A 31 14.34 -19.34 -0.66
CA TYR A 31 13.49 -18.61 -1.59
C TYR A 31 12.81 -17.39 -0.95
N TRP A 32 12.27 -17.52 0.27
CA TRP A 32 11.70 -16.37 0.99
C TRP A 32 12.75 -15.30 1.30
N ARG A 33 13.98 -15.70 1.66
CA ARG A 33 15.09 -14.75 1.91
C ARG A 33 15.49 -14.00 0.64
N GLN A 34 15.54 -14.68 -0.50
CA GLN A 34 15.83 -14.08 -1.80
C GLN A 34 14.72 -13.10 -2.22
N LEU A 35 13.45 -13.51 -2.13
CA LEU A 35 12.30 -12.63 -2.36
C LEU A 35 12.36 -11.39 -1.46
N LYS A 36 12.58 -11.58 -0.15
CA LYS A 36 12.71 -10.48 0.81
C LYS A 36 13.84 -9.52 0.43
N LYS A 37 15.00 -10.04 0.05
CA LYS A 37 16.12 -9.21 -0.39
C LYS A 37 15.75 -8.38 -1.61
N LEU A 38 15.10 -8.97 -2.61
CA LEU A 38 14.66 -8.26 -3.81
C LEU A 38 13.63 -7.17 -3.48
N THR A 39 12.59 -7.50 -2.70
CA THR A 39 11.56 -6.52 -2.30
C THR A 39 12.17 -5.34 -1.54
N ILE A 40 13.07 -5.60 -0.58
CA ILE A 40 13.70 -4.53 0.21
C ILE A 40 14.63 -3.67 -0.67
N THR A 41 15.41 -4.28 -1.55
CA THR A 41 16.39 -3.53 -2.35
C THR A 41 15.76 -2.76 -3.52
N GLN A 42 14.72 -3.31 -4.15
CA GLN A 42 14.15 -2.72 -5.35
C GLN A 42 12.91 -1.87 -5.05
N LEU A 43 12.01 -2.34 -4.18
CA LEU A 43 10.71 -1.69 -3.93
C LEU A 43 10.75 -0.80 -2.69
N LEU A 44 11.35 -1.28 -1.59
CA LEU A 44 11.33 -0.63 -0.28
C LEU A 44 12.68 -0.02 0.10
N SER A 45 13.55 0.27 -0.87
CA SER A 45 14.83 0.93 -0.58
C SER A 45 14.59 2.36 -0.14
N SER A 46 15.50 2.90 0.69
CA SER A 46 15.42 4.30 1.15
C SER A 46 15.24 5.27 -0.02
N LYS A 47 15.97 5.04 -1.13
CA LYS A 47 15.85 5.82 -2.36
C LYS A 47 14.44 5.74 -2.97
N LYS A 48 13.84 4.55 -3.05
CA LYS A 48 12.47 4.41 -3.57
C LYS A 48 11.43 5.02 -2.65
N VAL A 49 11.56 4.80 -1.34
CA VAL A 49 10.65 5.40 -0.35
C VAL A 49 10.68 6.93 -0.43
N GLN A 50 11.87 7.53 -0.50
CA GLN A 50 12.02 8.97 -0.67
C GLN A 50 11.44 9.47 -2.00
N SER A 51 11.54 8.69 -3.09
CA SER A 51 10.94 9.06 -4.37
C SER A 51 9.41 9.15 -4.34
N PHE A 52 8.76 8.54 -3.35
CA PHE A 52 7.31 8.63 -3.15
C PHE A 52 6.87 9.84 -2.33
N ALA A 53 7.79 10.55 -1.65
CA ALA A 53 7.44 11.76 -0.89
C ALA A 53 6.61 12.80 -1.69
N PRO A 54 6.95 13.16 -2.93
CA PRO A 54 6.12 14.08 -3.73
C PRO A 54 4.76 13.50 -4.10
N LEU A 55 4.66 12.19 -4.31
CA LEU A 55 3.39 11.50 -4.53
C LEU A 55 2.50 11.61 -3.28
N LEU A 56 3.04 11.30 -2.10
CA LEU A 56 2.32 11.42 -0.82
C LEU A 56 1.79 12.84 -0.61
N ALA A 57 2.64 13.86 -0.81
CA ALA A 57 2.25 15.25 -0.68
C ALA A 57 1.11 15.64 -1.64
N ARG A 58 1.17 15.15 -2.89
CA ARG A 58 0.13 15.40 -3.90
C ARG A 58 -1.20 14.74 -3.56
N GLU A 59 -1.16 13.49 -3.11
CA GLU A 59 -2.39 12.71 -2.85
C GLU A 59 -3.03 13.07 -1.50
N VAL A 60 -2.28 13.50 -0.49
CA VAL A 60 -2.82 13.83 0.84
C VAL A 60 -3.57 15.18 0.86
N ALA A 61 -3.23 16.10 -0.03
CA ALA A 61 -3.83 17.43 -0.08
C ALA A 61 -5.35 17.38 -0.31
N GLN A 62 -5.83 16.45 -1.13
CA GLN A 62 -7.25 16.35 -1.48
C GLN A 62 -8.13 15.86 -0.31
N PRO A 63 -7.80 14.74 0.37
CA PRO A 63 -8.50 14.33 1.60
C PRO A 63 -8.53 15.41 2.67
N LEU A 64 -7.41 16.11 2.87
CA LEU A 64 -7.31 17.17 3.89
C LEU A 64 -8.23 18.34 3.58
N GLN A 65 -8.35 18.74 2.31
CA GLN A 65 -9.32 19.75 1.89
C GLN A 65 -10.76 19.29 2.18
N THR A 66 -11.12 18.07 1.80
CA THR A 66 -12.45 17.51 2.09
C THR A 66 -12.75 17.49 3.59
N ILE A 67 -11.78 17.05 4.41
CA ILE A 67 -11.91 17.07 5.88
C ILE A 67 -12.13 18.49 6.39
N SER A 68 -11.36 19.48 5.91
CA SER A 68 -11.51 20.87 6.36
C SER A 68 -12.87 21.47 6.04
N VAL A 69 -13.44 21.12 4.89
CA VAL A 69 -14.78 21.59 4.48
C VAL A 69 -15.85 20.97 5.38
N ILE A 70 -15.82 19.65 5.56
CA ILE A 70 -16.79 18.94 6.41
C ILE A 70 -16.68 19.42 7.86
N ALA A 71 -15.46 19.61 8.37
CA ALA A 71 -15.25 20.11 9.72
C ALA A 71 -15.76 21.54 9.92
N SER A 72 -15.65 22.40 8.90
CA SER A 72 -16.18 23.77 8.95
C SER A 72 -17.71 23.81 8.99
N ASP A 73 -18.36 22.80 8.43
CA ASP A 73 -19.83 22.60 8.47
C ASP A 73 -20.29 21.86 9.73
N GLY A 74 -19.37 21.56 10.68
CA GLY A 74 -19.67 20.79 11.89
C GLY A 74 -19.91 19.30 11.66
N GLY A 75 -19.57 18.78 10.48
CA GLY A 75 -19.76 17.39 10.11
C GLY A 75 -18.75 16.44 10.74
N VAL A 76 -19.16 15.17 10.90
CA VAL A 76 -18.31 14.09 11.41
C VAL A 76 -17.66 13.35 10.23
N VAL A 77 -16.35 13.17 10.28
CA VAL A 77 -15.59 12.43 9.24
C VAL A 77 -15.09 11.10 9.78
N SER A 78 -15.37 10.02 9.05
CA SER A 78 -14.80 8.70 9.31
C SER A 78 -13.34 8.64 8.81
N LEU A 79 -12.38 8.66 9.73
CA LEU A 79 -10.96 8.53 9.39
C LEU A 79 -10.62 7.16 8.78
N THR A 80 -11.39 6.12 9.09
CA THR A 80 -11.20 4.78 8.51
C THR A 80 -11.42 4.79 7.01
N GLU A 81 -12.47 5.46 6.54
CA GLU A 81 -12.78 5.58 5.11
C GLU A 81 -11.71 6.39 4.37
N VAL A 82 -11.33 7.53 4.95
CA VAL A 82 -10.29 8.40 4.38
C VAL A 82 -8.95 7.67 4.29
N SER A 83 -8.56 6.95 5.35
CA SER A 83 -7.32 6.16 5.37
C SER A 83 -7.36 5.04 4.33
N ASN A 84 -8.45 4.29 4.24
CA ASN A 84 -8.57 3.19 3.27
C ASN A 84 -8.48 3.71 1.83
N TRP A 85 -9.18 4.79 1.50
CA TRP A 85 -9.09 5.42 0.19
C TRP A 85 -7.66 5.88 -0.12
N PHE A 86 -7.03 6.59 0.81
CA PHE A 86 -5.68 7.13 0.65
C PHE A 86 -4.65 6.01 0.45
N THR A 87 -4.67 4.97 1.27
CA THR A 87 -3.78 3.80 1.13
C THR A 87 -3.97 3.12 -0.23
N ASN A 88 -5.20 2.92 -0.67
CA ASN A 88 -5.49 2.32 -1.97
C ASN A 88 -4.93 3.15 -3.12
N VAL A 89 -5.19 4.46 -3.12
CA VAL A 89 -4.68 5.38 -4.14
C VAL A 89 -3.15 5.37 -4.16
N LEU A 90 -2.52 5.47 -3.00
CA LEU A 90 -1.07 5.46 -2.89
C LEU A 90 -0.43 4.18 -3.38
N VAL A 91 -0.93 3.01 -2.95
CA VAL A 91 -0.37 1.72 -3.35
C VAL A 91 -0.55 1.51 -4.85
N CYS A 92 -1.74 1.78 -5.39
CA CYS A 92 -1.99 1.67 -6.82
C CYS A 92 -1.05 2.59 -7.62
N LYS A 93 -0.86 3.83 -7.19
CA LYS A 93 0.04 4.77 -7.89
C LYS A 93 1.51 4.40 -7.72
N ALA A 94 1.93 3.98 -6.54
CA ALA A 94 3.32 3.57 -6.30
C ALA A 94 3.74 2.37 -7.17
N VAL A 95 2.80 1.49 -7.50
CA VAL A 95 3.03 0.30 -8.34
C VAL A 95 2.83 0.60 -9.83
N LEU A 96 1.81 1.36 -10.20
CA LEU A 96 1.37 1.54 -11.59
C LEU A 96 1.88 2.83 -12.24
N GLU A 97 2.15 3.90 -11.48
CA GLU A 97 2.59 5.16 -12.07
C GLU A 97 4.10 5.14 -12.36
N PRO A 98 4.52 5.25 -13.65
CA PRO A 98 5.87 5.66 -13.95
C PRO A 98 6.08 7.10 -13.46
N PRO A 99 7.32 7.52 -13.16
CA PRO A 99 7.62 8.83 -12.55
C PRO A 99 7.19 10.08 -13.37
N SER A 100 6.53 9.93 -14.52
CA SER A 100 6.29 11.00 -15.49
C SER A 100 4.87 11.13 -16.06
N ALA A 101 3.82 10.45 -15.55
CA ALA A 101 2.50 10.51 -16.20
C ALA A 101 1.37 11.15 -15.34
N THR A 102 0.77 12.19 -15.93
CA THR A 102 -0.34 13.01 -15.44
C THR A 102 -1.67 12.62 -16.11
N LYS A 103 -2.74 12.41 -15.33
CA LYS A 103 -4.09 13.04 -15.47
C LYS A 103 -5.04 12.49 -14.39
N ARG A 104 -5.74 13.40 -13.71
CA ARG A 104 -6.59 13.15 -12.52
C ARG A 104 -8.04 12.91 -12.97
N LYS A 105 -8.69 11.85 -12.46
CA LYS A 105 -10.15 11.80 -12.32
C LYS A 105 -10.47 11.84 -10.82
N SER A 106 -11.28 12.81 -10.40
CA SER A 106 -11.69 12.97 -9.00
C SER A 106 -12.75 11.94 -8.63
N PHE A 107 -12.62 11.34 -7.45
CA PHE A 107 -13.58 10.38 -6.90
C PHE A 107 -14.69 11.05 -6.08
N PHE A 108 -14.42 12.20 -5.47
CA PHE A 108 -15.44 12.96 -4.73
C PHE A 108 -16.28 13.80 -5.71
N PRO A 109 -17.62 13.68 -5.68
CA PRO A 109 -18.49 14.62 -6.38
C PRO A 109 -18.39 15.99 -5.73
N SER A 110 -18.39 17.03 -6.58
CA SER A 110 -18.51 18.44 -6.21
C SER A 110 -19.84 18.76 -5.55
#